data_AF-A0A497RG30-F1
#
_entry.id   AF-A0A497RG30-F1
#
_cell.length_a   1.000
_cell.length_b   1.000
_cell.length_c   1.000
_cell.angle_alpha   90.00
_cell.angle_beta   90.00
_cell.angle_gamma   90.00
#
_symmetry.space_group_name_H-M   'P 1'
#
loop_
_entity.id
_entity.type
_entity.pdbx_description
1 polymer ?
#
loop_
_entity_poly.entity_id
_entity_poly.type
_entity_poly.pdbx_seq_one_letter_code
_entity_poly.pdbx_strand_id
1 'polypeptide(L)'
;MRNIRVSWAEIYHDSFSNILKNIKKVRGAIVGFNTNIDAIIDFHSEQILNLIKKIGVDPVRLYTNILKWKGKIHSPVDFITGLCGCFEKGKASEWLIESEETYQYLLQNLPPPKKIQLGGQAGIIANLYAELGVRQIFVHTTTLPKLMRELFSKKKNIQIPLYNKEGELVFLHPRKVKDFDESLYFHIISEVHKGDTLKLGEKLYWKCPRDNRFIATFDPPNAELEILEAFQRDIEVLAEKSDLLILSGFHMLNVKKLGKEGVNQKIIKTLELITRAKKANPNLLVHLELASTKNRLLLDRLYYYSSKDTYWNSLGCNERELVELLEAIKQKRLANEIKADMFTNYELIIKGALKVCEKLKLERLHLHLFGCYLLFVSKDYPIPEVLLFKTLCFASLIAAHKAITGKAKGVFKFKEIIDTIDIDATLPKAFKKVNNLLKKIETYVSYKDFDLNEYTILAVPTIIVQDPIQTVGLGDTISAAALIAELTYRQLLF
;
A
#
# COMPACT_ATOMS: atom_id res chain seq x y z
N MET A 1 15.58 8.10 -41.88
CA MET A 1 14.63 8.67 -40.89
C MET A 1 15.39 8.86 -39.58
N ARG A 2 15.52 10.10 -39.08
CA ARG A 2 16.20 10.37 -37.81
C ARG A 2 15.43 9.65 -36.70
N ASN A 3 16.10 8.82 -35.91
CA ASN A 3 15.57 8.24 -34.68
C ASN A 3 15.21 9.38 -33.73
N ILE A 4 13.96 9.85 -33.75
CA ILE A 4 13.43 10.75 -32.72
C ILE A 4 13.35 9.88 -31.46
N ARG A 5 14.35 10.00 -30.59
CA ARG A 5 14.25 9.47 -29.23
C ARG A 5 13.22 10.34 -28.52
N VAL A 6 12.00 9.82 -28.35
CA VAL A 6 10.99 10.42 -27.49
C VAL A 6 11.57 10.52 -26.08
N SER A 7 11.51 11.70 -25.46
CA SER A 7 12.04 11.91 -24.12
C SER A 7 11.12 11.29 -23.06
N TRP A 8 11.64 10.94 -21.89
CA TRP A 8 10.77 10.49 -20.79
C TRP A 8 9.80 11.60 -20.37
N ALA A 9 10.23 12.86 -20.37
CA ALA A 9 9.34 13.98 -20.09
C ALA A 9 8.11 14.02 -21.02
N GLU A 10 8.29 13.76 -22.32
CA GLU A 10 7.19 13.71 -23.30
C GLU A 10 6.23 12.53 -23.03
N ILE A 11 6.78 11.34 -22.74
CA ILE A 11 5.97 10.14 -22.41
C ILE A 11 5.12 10.42 -21.17
N TYR A 12 5.74 10.99 -20.13
CA TYR A 12 5.07 11.36 -18.90
C TYR A 12 3.95 12.38 -19.14
N HIS A 13 4.18 13.37 -20.00
CA HIS A 13 3.19 14.38 -20.41
C HIS A 13 1.97 13.81 -21.12
N ASP A 14 2.22 12.97 -22.13
CA ASP A 14 1.15 12.33 -22.89
C ASP A 14 0.31 11.38 -22.01
N SER A 15 0.98 10.62 -21.14
CA SER A 15 0.34 9.69 -20.20
C SER A 15 -0.73 10.38 -19.36
N PHE A 16 -0.36 11.48 -18.69
CA PHE A 16 -1.26 12.19 -17.78
C PHE A 16 -2.49 12.76 -18.48
N SER A 17 -2.28 13.44 -19.60
CA SER A 17 -3.35 14.14 -20.33
C SER A 17 -4.41 13.18 -20.85
N ASN A 18 -3.98 12.05 -21.42
CA ASN A 18 -4.88 11.07 -22.02
C ASN A 18 -5.66 10.29 -20.95
N ILE A 19 -4.99 9.85 -19.87
CA ILE A 19 -5.62 9.11 -18.78
C ILE A 19 -6.69 9.96 -18.08
N LEU A 20 -6.38 11.21 -17.70
CA LEU A 20 -7.35 12.07 -17.03
C LEU A 20 -8.58 12.40 -17.89
N LYS A 21 -8.42 12.53 -19.21
CA LYS A 21 -9.56 12.76 -20.11
C LYS A 21 -10.54 11.59 -20.10
N ASN A 22 -10.04 10.38 -19.89
CA ASN A 22 -10.82 9.14 -20.00
C ASN A 22 -11.18 8.51 -18.64
N ILE A 23 -10.60 8.95 -17.52
CA ILE A 23 -10.80 8.32 -16.19
C ILE A 23 -12.27 8.28 -15.73
N LYS A 24 -13.07 9.27 -16.12
CA LYS A 24 -14.51 9.31 -15.87
C LYS A 24 -15.31 8.22 -16.58
N LYS A 25 -14.71 7.54 -17.57
CA LYS A 25 -15.32 6.40 -18.28
C LYS A 25 -15.24 5.10 -17.47
N VAL A 26 -14.32 5.00 -16.51
CA VAL A 26 -14.27 3.85 -15.60
C VAL A 26 -15.56 3.85 -14.78
N ARG A 27 -16.34 2.77 -14.89
CA ARG A 27 -17.73 2.68 -14.38
C ARG A 27 -17.78 2.81 -12.88
N GLY A 28 -16.86 2.14 -12.17
CA GLY A 28 -16.73 2.24 -10.73
C GLY A 28 -15.57 1.42 -10.17
N ALA A 29 -15.21 1.70 -8.92
CA ALA A 29 -14.23 0.93 -8.17
C ALA A 29 -14.77 0.56 -6.79
N ILE A 30 -14.65 -0.70 -6.41
CA ILE A 30 -14.88 -1.18 -5.05
C ILE A 30 -13.52 -1.20 -4.34
N VAL A 31 -13.45 -0.61 -3.15
CA VAL A 31 -12.20 -0.50 -2.40
C VAL A 31 -12.43 -0.95 -0.97
N GLY A 32 -11.69 -1.98 -0.54
CA GLY A 32 -11.73 -2.51 0.81
C GLY A 32 -10.40 -3.13 1.26
N PHE A 33 -10.30 -3.61 2.50
CA PHE A 33 -11.27 -3.41 3.56
C PHE A 33 -10.86 -2.27 4.50
N ASN A 34 -9.58 -2.10 4.79
CA ASN A 34 -9.20 -1.28 5.93
C ASN A 34 -9.22 0.22 5.65
N THR A 35 -9.89 0.92 6.55
CA THR A 35 -9.96 2.38 6.63
C THR A 35 -9.75 2.78 8.07
N ASN A 36 -8.98 3.83 8.34
CA ASN A 36 -8.70 4.29 9.69
C ASN A 36 -8.26 5.77 9.69
N ILE A 37 -7.84 6.27 10.85
CA ILE A 37 -7.27 7.60 10.97
C ILE A 37 -5.80 7.49 11.37
N ASP A 38 -4.91 8.03 10.53
CA ASP A 38 -3.50 8.17 10.88
C ASP A 38 -3.32 9.46 11.71
N ALA A 39 -2.81 9.31 12.92
CA ALA A 39 -2.34 10.40 13.76
C ALA A 39 -0.82 10.51 13.63
N ILE A 40 -0.35 11.49 12.86
CA ILE A 40 1.08 11.70 12.61
C ILE A 40 1.64 12.62 13.69
N ILE A 41 2.58 12.10 14.47
CA ILE A 41 3.27 12.79 15.56
C ILE A 41 4.73 12.96 15.16
N ASP A 42 5.23 14.18 15.37
CA ASP A 42 6.62 14.50 15.14
C ASP A 42 7.46 14.25 16.39
N PHE A 43 8.48 13.40 16.30
CA PHE A 43 9.37 13.07 17.40
C PHE A 43 10.79 13.51 17.10
N HIS A 44 11.17 14.66 17.66
CA HIS A 44 12.57 15.02 17.83
C HIS A 44 13.13 14.49 19.16
N SER A 45 14.44 14.61 19.31
CA SER A 45 15.18 14.13 20.48
C SER A 45 14.54 14.51 21.82
N GLU A 46 14.09 15.75 21.98
CA GLU A 46 13.52 16.26 23.22
C GLU A 46 12.22 15.54 23.58
N GLN A 47 11.30 15.37 22.62
CA GLN A 47 10.01 14.70 22.82
C GLN A 47 10.22 13.24 23.24
N ILE A 48 11.17 12.54 22.61
CA ILE A 48 11.49 11.15 22.95
C ILE A 48 12.06 11.06 24.38
N LEU A 49 13.02 11.92 24.73
CA LEU A 49 13.63 11.95 26.07
C LEU A 49 12.60 12.29 27.16
N ASN A 50 11.73 13.25 26.90
CA ASN A 50 10.63 13.61 27.80
C ASN A 50 9.67 12.45 28.00
N LEU A 51 9.32 11.73 26.94
CA LEU A 51 8.46 10.55 27.00
C LEU A 51 9.11 9.40 27.80
N ILE A 52 10.42 9.16 27.60
CA ILE A 52 11.20 8.18 28.38
C ILE A 52 11.17 8.51 29.87
N LYS A 53 11.42 9.77 30.23
CA LYS A 53 11.39 10.25 31.61
C LYS A 53 9.99 10.11 32.22
N LYS A 54 8.96 10.47 31.45
CA LYS A 54 7.55 10.43 31.88
C LYS A 54 7.07 8.99 32.13
N ILE A 55 7.43 8.05 31.27
CA ILE A 55 7.09 6.62 31.46
C ILE A 55 7.96 5.98 32.55
N GLY A 56 9.11 6.56 32.88
CA GLY A 56 9.98 6.08 33.96
C GLY A 56 10.70 4.78 33.62
N VAL A 57 11.03 4.56 32.34
CA VAL A 57 11.77 3.35 31.93
C VAL A 57 13.26 3.48 32.25
N ASP A 58 13.80 2.46 32.93
CA ASP A 58 15.25 2.35 33.17
C ASP A 58 16.03 2.26 31.82
N PRO A 59 17.10 3.06 31.62
CA PRO A 59 17.85 3.08 30.37
C PRO A 59 18.48 1.73 29.98
N VAL A 60 18.95 0.93 30.94
CA VAL A 60 19.57 -0.39 30.67
C VAL A 60 18.51 -1.38 30.19
N ARG A 61 17.34 -1.38 30.83
CA ARG A 61 16.18 -2.15 30.41
C ARG A 61 15.70 -1.75 29.02
N LEU A 62 15.60 -0.45 28.73
CA LEU A 62 15.23 0.05 27.41
C LEU A 62 16.22 -0.42 26.33
N TYR A 63 17.52 -0.28 26.58
CA TYR A 63 18.56 -0.74 25.66
C TYR A 63 18.45 -2.23 25.35
N THR A 64 18.27 -3.06 26.39
CA THR A 64 18.12 -4.52 26.24
C THR A 64 16.87 -4.87 25.43
N ASN A 65 15.79 -4.13 25.59
CA ASN A 65 14.58 -4.32 24.80
C ASN A 65 14.76 -3.89 23.33
N ILE A 66 15.51 -2.82 23.05
CA ILE A 66 15.84 -2.38 21.69
C ILE A 66 16.72 -3.39 20.96
N LEU A 67 17.63 -4.08 21.68
CA LEU A 67 18.40 -5.18 21.10
C LEU A 67 17.50 -6.35 20.66
N LYS A 68 16.46 -6.67 21.45
CA LYS A 68 15.52 -7.76 21.14
C LYS A 68 14.48 -7.38 20.08
N TRP A 69 13.97 -6.14 20.12
CA TRP A 69 13.03 -5.53 19.18
C TRP A 69 11.85 -6.45 18.76
N LYS A 70 11.11 -6.96 19.75
CA LYS A 70 10.17 -8.09 19.63
C LYS A 70 8.89 -7.88 18.81
N GLY A 71 8.60 -6.67 18.33
CA GLY A 71 7.54 -6.49 17.32
C GLY A 71 6.12 -6.24 17.82
N LYS A 72 5.91 -5.93 19.11
CA LYS A 72 4.58 -5.85 19.75
C LYS A 72 4.54 -4.82 20.87
N ILE A 73 3.35 -4.28 21.16
CA ILE A 73 3.13 -3.30 22.24
C ILE A 73 2.14 -3.87 23.26
N HIS A 74 2.63 -4.23 24.46
CA HIS A 74 1.78 -4.59 25.60
C HIS A 74 1.72 -3.49 26.65
N SER A 75 2.74 -2.64 26.69
CA SER A 75 2.92 -1.57 27.65
C SER A 75 3.48 -0.30 26.98
N PRO A 76 3.40 0.87 27.64
CA PRO A 76 4.02 2.10 27.12
C PRO A 76 5.55 1.98 26.92
N VAL A 77 6.21 1.11 27.70
CA VAL A 77 7.64 0.80 27.55
C VAL A 77 7.93 0.13 26.20
N ASP A 78 7.03 -0.73 25.73
CA ASP A 78 7.17 -1.39 24.42
C ASP A 78 7.02 -0.39 23.27
N PHE A 79 6.12 0.60 23.41
CA PHE A 79 6.00 1.69 22.43
C PHE A 79 7.31 2.47 22.31
N ILE A 80 7.89 2.92 23.43
CA ILE A 80 9.20 3.60 23.42
C ILE A 80 10.28 2.70 22.81
N THR A 81 10.28 1.41 23.16
CA THR A 81 11.24 0.44 22.60
C THR A 81 11.13 0.37 21.08
N GLY A 82 9.91 0.32 20.55
CA GLY A 82 9.65 0.32 19.11
C GLY A 82 10.14 1.59 18.43
N LEU A 83 9.80 2.76 19.00
CA LEU A 83 10.19 4.08 18.52
C LEU A 83 11.72 4.26 18.52
N CYS A 84 12.37 4.03 19.66
CA CYS A 84 13.83 4.13 19.78
C CYS A 84 14.55 3.09 18.92
N GLY A 85 13.98 1.90 18.72
CA GLY A 85 14.52 0.92 17.79
C GLY A 85 14.44 1.36 16.33
N CYS A 86 13.35 2.02 15.92
CA CYS A 86 13.29 2.64 14.58
C CYS A 86 14.32 3.76 14.43
N PHE A 87 14.47 4.59 15.48
CA PHE A 87 15.44 5.68 15.55
C PHE A 87 16.88 5.18 15.40
N GLU A 88 17.28 4.19 16.21
CA GLU A 88 18.63 3.62 16.23
C GLU A 88 18.96 2.84 14.96
N LYS A 89 18.05 1.96 14.51
CA LYS A 89 18.30 1.07 13.36
C LYS A 89 18.08 1.73 12.02
N GLY A 90 17.42 2.89 11.98
CA GLY A 90 16.96 3.51 10.73
C GLY A 90 15.93 2.68 9.97
N LYS A 91 15.17 1.79 10.62
CA LYS A 91 14.23 0.85 9.97
C LYS A 91 12.79 1.15 10.34
N ALA A 92 11.90 1.15 9.33
CA ALA A 92 10.47 1.41 9.55
C ALA A 92 9.88 0.16 10.17
N SER A 93 8.90 0.35 11.05
CA SER A 93 8.23 -0.77 11.66
C SER A 93 6.83 -0.40 12.11
N GLU A 94 5.89 -1.32 11.93
CA GLU A 94 4.55 -1.26 12.51
C GLU A 94 4.37 -2.38 13.53
N TRP A 95 3.91 -2.04 14.73
CA TRP A 95 3.60 -2.96 15.84
C TRP A 95 2.14 -2.78 16.27
N LEU A 96 1.45 -3.89 16.54
CA LEU A 96 0.09 -3.86 17.09
C LEU A 96 0.13 -3.63 18.61
N ILE A 97 -0.79 -2.81 19.09
CA ILE A 97 -1.09 -2.63 20.51
C ILE A 97 -2.08 -3.72 20.93
N GLU A 98 -1.74 -4.52 21.93
CA GLU A 98 -2.57 -5.66 22.35
C GLU A 98 -3.57 -5.33 23.46
N SER A 99 -3.49 -4.16 24.10
CA SER A 99 -4.43 -3.74 25.16
C SER A 99 -4.97 -2.32 24.95
N GLU A 100 -6.28 -2.17 25.14
CA GLU A 100 -6.98 -0.88 25.15
C GLU A 100 -6.39 0.07 26.18
N GLU A 101 -6.06 -0.42 27.38
CA GLU A 101 -5.47 0.37 28.46
C GLU A 101 -4.15 1.04 28.02
N THR A 102 -3.27 0.30 27.36
CA THR A 102 -2.02 0.87 26.83
C THR A 102 -2.29 1.87 25.73
N TYR A 103 -3.25 1.58 24.84
CA TYR A 103 -3.64 2.53 23.79
C TYR A 103 -4.17 3.85 24.37
N GLN A 104 -5.09 3.80 25.34
CA GLN A 104 -5.61 4.98 26.01
C GLN A 104 -4.53 5.75 26.76
N TYR A 105 -3.61 5.05 27.44
CA TYR A 105 -2.46 5.68 28.07
C TYR A 105 -1.62 6.44 27.03
N LEU A 106 -1.34 5.84 25.87
CA LEU A 106 -0.55 6.49 24.81
C LEU A 106 -1.27 7.74 24.29
N LEU A 107 -2.57 7.68 23.99
CA LEU A 107 -3.32 8.84 23.51
C LEU A 107 -3.29 10.03 24.48
N GLN A 108 -3.31 9.77 25.79
CA GLN A 108 -3.27 10.81 26.82
C GLN A 108 -1.87 11.37 27.07
N ASN A 109 -0.82 10.62 26.71
CA ASN A 109 0.55 10.93 27.13
C ASN A 109 1.51 11.29 26.00
N LEU A 110 1.16 11.00 24.74
CA LEU A 110 1.94 11.38 23.58
C LEU A 110 1.70 12.86 23.20
N PRO A 111 2.66 13.49 22.48
CA PRO A 111 2.45 14.82 21.92
C PRO A 111 1.23 14.86 20.97
N PRO A 112 0.57 16.02 20.81
CA PRO A 112 -0.52 16.14 19.86
C PRO A 112 -0.02 15.86 18.43
N PRO A 113 -0.84 15.25 17.57
CA PRO A 113 -0.46 15.00 16.19
C PRO A 113 -0.26 16.31 15.44
N LYS A 114 0.85 16.43 14.70
CA LYS A 114 1.08 17.55 13.76
C LYS A 114 0.11 17.51 12.58
N LYS A 115 -0.37 16.31 12.24
CA LYS A 115 -1.28 16.08 11.12
C LYS A 115 -2.16 14.88 11.42
N ILE A 116 -3.43 15.01 11.06
CA ILE A 116 -4.38 13.90 11.03
C ILE A 116 -4.79 13.70 9.58
N GLN A 117 -4.82 12.45 9.13
CA GLN A 117 -5.22 12.12 7.77
C GLN A 117 -6.02 10.82 7.71
N LEU A 118 -6.75 10.63 6.62
CA LEU A 118 -7.39 9.35 6.35
C LEU A 118 -6.29 8.32 6.03
N GLY A 119 -6.26 7.26 6.83
CA GLY A 119 -5.36 6.13 6.67
C GLY A 119 -6.10 4.87 6.21
N GLY A 120 -5.36 3.77 6.18
CA GLY A 120 -5.79 2.50 5.62
C GLY A 120 -5.83 2.53 4.08
N GLN A 121 -5.41 1.43 3.46
CA GLN A 121 -5.29 1.33 2.01
C GLN A 121 -6.61 1.71 1.34
N ALA A 122 -7.75 1.22 1.85
CA ALA A 122 -9.04 1.51 1.22
C ALA A 122 -9.42 2.99 1.32
N GLY A 123 -9.12 3.65 2.44
CA GLY A 123 -9.40 5.07 2.63
C GLY A 123 -8.54 5.94 1.73
N ILE A 124 -7.23 5.64 1.67
CA ILE A 124 -6.25 6.34 0.83
C ILE A 124 -6.63 6.23 -0.65
N ILE A 125 -6.91 5.01 -1.11
CA ILE A 125 -7.26 4.72 -2.51
C ILE A 125 -8.61 5.36 -2.87
N ALA A 126 -9.62 5.27 -2.00
CA ALA A 126 -10.92 5.87 -2.28
C ALA A 126 -10.84 7.40 -2.41
N ASN A 127 -10.05 8.07 -1.55
CA ASN A 127 -9.78 9.49 -1.69
C ASN A 127 -9.05 9.81 -2.99
N LEU A 128 -8.04 9.03 -3.36
CA LEU A 128 -7.31 9.22 -4.62
C LEU A 128 -8.25 9.13 -5.82
N TYR A 129 -9.06 8.07 -5.91
CA TYR A 129 -10.00 7.85 -7.01
C TYR A 129 -11.10 8.91 -7.08
N ALA A 130 -11.59 9.37 -5.93
CA ALA A 130 -12.54 10.45 -5.87
C ALA A 130 -11.98 11.73 -6.53
N GLU A 131 -10.72 12.07 -6.24
CA GLU A 131 -10.04 13.27 -6.71
C GLU A 131 -9.58 13.16 -8.17
N LEU A 132 -9.17 11.97 -8.58
CA LEU A 132 -8.88 11.64 -9.98
C LEU A 132 -10.13 11.67 -10.86
N GLY A 133 -11.34 11.59 -10.29
CA GLY A 133 -12.59 11.72 -11.03
C GLY A 133 -13.16 10.41 -11.57
N VAL A 134 -12.85 9.27 -10.93
CA VAL A 134 -13.52 7.99 -11.20
C VAL A 134 -15.02 8.17 -11.01
N ARG A 135 -15.84 7.56 -11.87
CA ARG A 135 -17.29 7.83 -11.90
C ARG A 135 -17.97 7.58 -10.55
N GLN A 136 -17.66 6.46 -9.91
CA GLN A 136 -18.15 6.11 -8.58
C GLN A 136 -17.17 5.20 -7.84
N ILE A 137 -17.15 5.29 -6.52
CA ILE A 137 -16.29 4.52 -5.64
C ILE A 137 -17.15 3.97 -4.50
N PHE A 138 -17.18 2.65 -4.35
CA PHE A 138 -17.77 1.99 -3.19
C PHE A 138 -16.65 1.69 -2.19
N VAL A 139 -16.58 2.49 -1.12
CA VAL A 139 -15.57 2.32 -0.09
C VAL A 139 -16.12 1.51 1.07
N HIS A 140 -15.37 0.49 1.48
CA HIS A 140 -15.64 -0.27 2.68
C HIS A 140 -15.16 0.50 3.91
N THR A 141 -15.92 0.46 5.00
CA THR A 141 -15.49 0.93 6.32
C THR A 141 -16.31 0.26 7.40
N THR A 142 -15.72 0.06 8.58
CA THR A 142 -16.37 -0.59 9.75
C THR A 142 -16.71 0.40 10.85
N THR A 143 -15.95 1.51 10.94
CA THR A 143 -16.22 2.63 11.83
C THR A 143 -16.16 3.93 11.05
N LEU A 144 -16.97 4.89 11.42
CA LEU A 144 -17.07 6.17 10.73
C LEU A 144 -17.26 7.31 11.74
N PRO A 145 -16.29 7.54 12.65
CA PRO A 145 -16.31 8.68 13.56
C PRO A 145 -16.34 9.99 12.79
N LYS A 146 -16.88 11.05 13.41
CA LYS A 146 -17.02 12.39 12.80
C LYS A 146 -15.71 12.89 12.15
N LEU A 147 -14.59 12.72 12.84
CA LEU A 147 -13.28 13.10 12.33
C LEU A 147 -12.95 12.39 11.02
N MET A 148 -13.20 11.08 10.93
CA MET A 148 -12.98 10.31 9.71
C MET A 148 -13.89 10.72 8.56
N ARG A 149 -15.18 11.01 8.84
CA ARG A 149 -16.11 11.57 7.84
C ARG A 149 -15.51 12.80 7.19
N GLU A 150 -14.95 13.70 8.00
CA GLU A 150 -14.34 14.94 7.51
C GLU A 150 -13.06 14.74 6.69
N LEU A 151 -12.37 13.61 6.89
CA LEU A 151 -11.15 13.24 6.17
C LEU A 151 -11.41 12.53 4.83
N PHE A 152 -12.63 12.07 4.54
CA PHE A 152 -13.01 11.66 3.18
C PHE A 152 -13.06 12.86 2.22
N SER A 153 -12.85 12.60 0.93
CA SER A 153 -13.01 13.60 -0.14
C SER A 153 -14.41 14.23 -0.09
N LYS A 154 -14.53 15.47 -0.58
CA LYS A 154 -15.82 16.17 -0.72
C LYS A 154 -16.53 15.83 -2.04
N LYS A 155 -15.87 15.09 -2.93
CA LYS A 155 -16.40 14.75 -4.26
C LYS A 155 -17.57 13.77 -4.11
N LYS A 156 -18.63 13.97 -4.88
CA LYS A 156 -19.90 13.20 -4.73
C LYS A 156 -19.80 11.73 -5.17
N ASN A 157 -18.72 11.35 -5.83
CA ASN A 157 -18.49 10.03 -6.42
C ASN A 157 -18.04 8.96 -5.40
N ILE A 158 -17.70 9.31 -4.16
CA ILE A 158 -17.42 8.32 -3.11
C ILE A 158 -18.68 7.99 -2.30
N GLN A 159 -18.95 6.70 -2.14
CA GLN A 159 -20.16 6.16 -1.54
C GLN A 159 -19.84 4.98 -0.61
N ILE A 160 -20.61 4.86 0.46
CA ILE A 160 -20.68 3.68 1.33
C ILE A 160 -22.05 3.03 1.06
N PRO A 161 -22.08 1.73 0.70
CA PRO A 161 -23.32 0.97 0.60
C PRO A 161 -23.84 0.62 2.01
N LEU A 162 -25.11 0.91 2.28
CA LEU A 162 -25.76 0.70 3.58
C LEU A 162 -27.22 0.27 3.36
N TYR A 163 -27.89 -0.25 4.38
CA TYR A 163 -29.34 -0.43 4.35
C TYR A 163 -30.04 0.75 5.04
N ASN A 164 -31.12 1.26 4.43
CA ASN A 164 -32.01 2.21 5.10
C ASN A 164 -32.90 1.49 6.13
N LYS A 165 -33.80 2.23 6.80
CA LYS A 165 -34.70 1.67 7.82
C LYS A 165 -35.70 0.68 7.25
N GLU A 166 -35.98 0.79 5.95
CA GLU A 166 -36.85 -0.07 5.16
C GLU A 166 -36.14 -1.35 4.68
N GLY A 167 -34.83 -1.49 4.93
CA GLY A 167 -34.03 -2.64 4.51
C GLY A 167 -33.55 -2.59 3.06
N GLU A 168 -33.65 -1.45 2.39
CA GLU A 168 -33.22 -1.25 1.01
C GLU A 168 -31.77 -0.80 0.94
N LEU A 169 -31.02 -1.33 -0.03
CA LEU A 169 -29.64 -0.94 -0.27
C LEU A 169 -29.57 0.49 -0.83
N VAL A 170 -28.95 1.39 -0.05
CA VAL A 170 -28.72 2.79 -0.40
C VAL A 170 -27.23 3.12 -0.44
N PHE A 171 -26.88 4.14 -1.24
CA PHE A 171 -25.49 4.57 -1.42
C PHE A 171 -25.31 5.99 -0.90
N LEU A 172 -24.64 6.15 0.24
CA LEU A 172 -24.47 7.45 0.88
C LEU A 172 -23.02 7.89 0.83
N HIS A 173 -22.81 9.18 0.56
CA HIS A 173 -21.50 9.77 0.71
C HIS A 173 -21.04 9.66 2.18
N PRO A 174 -19.79 9.27 2.51
CA PRO A 174 -19.32 9.09 3.89
C PRO A 174 -19.66 10.25 4.83
N ARG A 175 -19.47 11.49 4.35
CA ARG A 175 -19.81 12.73 5.07
C ARG A 175 -21.29 12.95 5.40
N LYS A 176 -22.20 12.17 4.80
CA LYS A 176 -23.66 12.29 4.95
C LYS A 176 -24.27 11.13 5.73
N VAL A 177 -23.49 10.07 6.00
CA VAL A 177 -23.96 8.94 6.79
C VAL A 177 -24.27 9.45 8.20
N LYS A 178 -25.48 9.12 8.65
CA LYS A 178 -25.97 9.26 10.02
C LYS A 178 -26.20 7.84 10.53
N ASP A 179 -26.03 7.62 11.82
CA ASP A 179 -26.28 6.32 12.46
C ASP A 179 -25.31 5.20 11.98
N PHE A 180 -24.03 5.38 12.27
CA PHE A 180 -22.96 4.40 12.00
C PHE A 180 -22.03 4.33 13.23
N ASP A 181 -21.29 3.23 13.42
CA ASP A 181 -20.35 3.11 14.55
C ASP A 181 -19.37 4.29 14.57
N GLU A 182 -19.37 5.07 15.66
CA GLU A 182 -18.53 6.26 15.84
C GLU A 182 -17.27 5.98 16.66
N SER A 183 -16.93 4.71 16.90
CA SER A 183 -15.68 4.31 17.55
C SER A 183 -14.47 4.91 16.82
N LEU A 184 -13.53 5.46 17.59
CA LEU A 184 -12.38 6.20 17.06
C LEU A 184 -11.08 5.48 17.40
N TYR A 185 -10.42 4.99 16.35
CA TYR A 185 -9.14 4.29 16.43
C TYR A 185 -8.08 5.02 15.61
N PHE A 186 -6.99 5.41 16.28
CA PHE A 186 -5.85 6.08 15.67
C PHE A 186 -4.72 5.09 15.41
N HIS A 187 -4.20 5.13 14.20
CA HIS A 187 -2.90 4.57 13.89
C HIS A 187 -1.86 5.64 14.21
N ILE A 188 -1.06 5.41 15.25
CA ILE A 188 -0.12 6.40 15.77
C ILE A 188 1.17 6.29 14.93
N ILE A 189 1.38 7.25 14.04
CA ILE A 189 2.56 7.32 13.17
C ILE A 189 3.56 8.28 13.79
N SER A 190 4.62 7.74 14.37
CA SER A 190 5.70 8.51 15.01
C SER A 190 6.85 8.70 14.02
N GLU A 191 7.00 9.91 13.49
CA GLU A 191 8.09 10.25 12.56
C GLU A 191 9.35 10.65 13.32
N VAL A 192 10.50 10.17 12.85
CA VAL A 192 11.83 10.46 13.39
C VAL A 192 12.76 10.90 12.27
N HIS A 193 13.67 11.82 12.57
CA HIS A 193 14.43 12.55 11.55
C HIS A 193 15.91 12.22 11.54
N LYS A 194 16.47 12.18 10.35
CA LYS A 194 17.90 12.02 10.11
C LYS A 194 18.68 13.08 10.87
N GLY A 195 19.71 12.64 11.59
CA GLY A 195 20.63 13.54 12.26
C GLY A 195 20.27 13.86 13.70
N ASP A 196 19.01 13.69 14.10
CA ASP A 196 18.60 13.79 15.51
C ASP A 196 19.42 12.82 16.37
N THR A 197 19.68 13.23 17.62
CA THR A 197 20.52 12.48 18.55
C THR A 197 19.82 12.21 19.86
N LEU A 198 19.82 10.97 20.33
CA LEU A 198 19.32 10.59 21.65
C LEU A 198 20.49 10.26 22.57
N LYS A 199 20.60 10.97 23.69
CA LYS A 199 21.57 10.69 24.74
C LYS A 199 20.83 10.29 26.03
N LEU A 200 21.03 9.06 26.47
CA LEU A 200 20.44 8.52 27.71
C LEU A 200 21.56 8.20 28.71
N GLY A 201 21.73 9.07 29.70
CA GLY A 201 22.87 9.00 30.61
C GLY A 201 24.21 9.22 29.89
N GLU A 202 25.28 8.67 30.46
CA GLU A 202 26.64 8.85 29.93
C GLU A 202 27.02 7.87 28.83
N LYS A 203 26.36 6.69 28.78
CA LYS A 203 26.81 5.56 27.95
C LYS A 203 25.99 5.30 26.69
N LEU A 204 24.74 5.79 26.62
CA LEU A 204 23.88 5.53 25.47
C LEU A 204 23.76 6.79 24.62
N TYR A 205 24.28 6.69 23.39
CA TYR A 205 24.17 7.72 22.37
C TYR A 205 23.76 7.07 21.04
N TRP A 206 22.68 7.56 20.45
CA TRP A 206 22.21 7.16 19.14
C TRP A 206 22.03 8.38 18.25
N LYS A 207 22.34 8.21 16.97
CA LYS A 207 22.05 9.20 15.93
C LYS A 207 21.17 8.56 14.88
N CYS A 208 20.04 9.18 14.56
CA CYS A 208 19.13 8.62 13.57
C CYS A 208 19.76 8.70 12.17
N PRO A 209 19.91 7.58 11.44
CA PRO A 209 20.67 7.55 10.20
C PRO A 209 19.90 8.08 8.98
N ARG A 210 18.56 8.09 9.04
CA ARG A 210 17.66 8.52 7.97
C ARG A 210 16.27 8.83 8.51
N ASP A 211 15.51 9.63 7.78
CA ASP A 211 14.10 9.89 8.09
C ASP A 211 13.30 8.61 8.01
N ASN A 212 12.45 8.40 9.01
CA ASN A 212 11.65 7.20 9.07
C ASN A 212 10.49 7.29 10.06
N ARG A 213 9.77 6.18 10.26
CA ARG A 213 8.60 6.12 11.15
C ARG A 213 8.47 4.82 11.92
N PHE A 214 7.88 4.94 13.10
CA PHE A 214 7.32 3.83 13.88
C PHE A 214 5.80 3.96 13.91
N ILE A 215 5.08 2.89 13.58
CA ILE A 215 3.61 2.87 13.59
C ILE A 215 3.15 1.97 14.75
N ALA A 216 2.32 2.53 15.62
CA ALA A 216 1.66 1.79 16.68
C ALA A 216 0.15 1.76 16.41
N THR A 217 -0.36 0.56 16.19
CA THR A 217 -1.72 0.36 15.67
C THR A 217 -2.60 -0.30 16.72
N PHE A 218 -3.71 0.35 17.07
CA PHE A 218 -4.80 -0.24 17.82
C PHE A 218 -6.10 -0.01 17.05
N ASP A 219 -6.66 -1.06 16.47
CA ASP A 219 -7.82 -0.97 15.59
C ASP A 219 -8.59 -2.30 15.58
N PRO A 220 -9.46 -2.54 16.60
CA PRO A 220 -10.14 -3.81 16.77
C PRO A 220 -10.96 -4.27 15.55
N PRO A 221 -11.76 -3.41 14.89
CA PRO A 221 -12.55 -3.83 13.73
C PRO A 221 -11.69 -4.31 12.55
N ASN A 222 -10.63 -3.55 12.20
CA ASN A 222 -9.72 -3.97 11.13
C ASN A 222 -8.86 -5.17 11.57
N ALA A 223 -8.53 -5.30 12.85
CA ALA A 223 -7.82 -6.46 13.41
C ALA A 223 -8.62 -7.76 13.36
N GLU A 224 -9.93 -7.69 13.14
CA GLU A 224 -10.79 -8.84 12.89
C GLU A 224 -11.23 -8.95 11.43
N LEU A 225 -10.80 -8.04 10.54
CA LEU A 225 -11.28 -7.94 9.16
C LEU A 225 -12.80 -8.06 9.10
N GLU A 226 -13.48 -7.24 9.88
CA GLU A 226 -14.93 -7.12 9.80
C GLU A 226 -15.33 -6.57 8.43
N ILE A 227 -16.28 -7.24 7.77
CA ILE A 227 -16.76 -6.85 6.45
C ILE A 227 -18.16 -6.27 6.63
N LEU A 228 -18.38 -5.04 6.19
CA LEU A 228 -19.66 -4.35 6.22
C LEU A 228 -20.78 -5.21 5.62
N GLU A 229 -21.95 -5.25 6.25
CA GLU A 229 -23.05 -6.13 5.86
C GLU A 229 -23.43 -5.99 4.38
N ALA A 230 -23.52 -4.76 3.87
CA ALA A 230 -23.84 -4.51 2.46
C ALA A 230 -22.77 -5.06 1.50
N PHE A 231 -21.49 -5.09 1.90
CA PHE A 231 -20.44 -5.77 1.13
C PHE A 231 -20.61 -7.29 1.17
N GLN A 232 -21.01 -7.85 2.32
CA GLN A 232 -21.24 -9.29 2.43
C GLN A 232 -22.47 -9.73 1.63
N ARG A 233 -23.55 -8.95 1.62
CA ARG A 233 -24.81 -9.37 1.01
C ARG A 233 -24.92 -9.01 -0.47
N ASP A 234 -24.42 -7.85 -0.87
CA ASP A 234 -24.69 -7.28 -2.20
C ASP A 234 -23.43 -7.04 -3.06
N ILE A 235 -22.35 -7.79 -2.83
CA ILE A 235 -21.12 -7.63 -3.63
C ILE A 235 -21.38 -7.77 -5.14
N GLU A 236 -22.33 -8.59 -5.54
CA GLU A 236 -22.78 -8.79 -6.91
C GLU A 236 -23.29 -7.46 -7.51
N VAL A 237 -24.15 -6.74 -6.79
CA VAL A 237 -24.68 -5.43 -7.20
C VAL A 237 -23.56 -4.40 -7.31
N LEU A 238 -22.60 -4.42 -6.38
CA LEU A 238 -21.44 -3.53 -6.43
C LEU A 238 -20.56 -3.86 -7.64
N ALA A 239 -20.34 -5.14 -7.92
CA ALA A 239 -19.48 -5.65 -8.98
C ALA A 239 -20.01 -5.35 -10.37
N GLU A 240 -21.32 -5.50 -10.60
CA GLU A 240 -21.98 -5.15 -11.87
C GLU A 240 -21.79 -3.67 -12.24
N LYS A 241 -21.68 -2.81 -11.23
CA LYS A 241 -21.51 -1.36 -11.36
C LYS A 241 -20.04 -0.91 -11.35
N SER A 242 -19.08 -1.84 -11.31
CA SER A 242 -17.66 -1.53 -11.12
C SER A 242 -16.79 -2.25 -12.14
N ASP A 243 -15.61 -1.70 -12.42
CA ASP A 243 -14.58 -2.33 -13.26
C ASP A 243 -13.43 -2.89 -12.44
N LEU A 244 -13.35 -2.49 -11.16
CA LEU A 244 -12.24 -2.75 -10.26
C LEU A 244 -12.72 -3.13 -8.87
N LEU A 245 -12.09 -4.14 -8.29
CA LEU A 245 -12.17 -4.48 -6.87
C LEU A 245 -10.74 -4.53 -6.30
N ILE A 246 -10.38 -3.57 -5.46
CA ILE A 246 -9.11 -3.58 -4.72
C ILE A 246 -9.36 -4.00 -3.28
N LEU A 247 -8.64 -5.02 -2.83
CA LEU A 247 -8.70 -5.51 -1.46
C LEU A 247 -7.32 -5.45 -0.77
N SER A 248 -7.33 -5.02 0.49
CA SER A 248 -6.20 -5.02 1.41
C SER A 248 -6.69 -5.16 2.87
N GLY A 249 -5.78 -4.98 3.84
CA GLY A 249 -6.09 -4.98 5.27
C GLY A 249 -5.79 -6.28 6.01
N PHE A 250 -5.46 -7.38 5.31
CA PHE A 250 -5.16 -8.67 5.94
C PHE A 250 -4.02 -8.58 6.98
N HIS A 251 -3.01 -7.74 6.72
CA HIS A 251 -1.84 -7.54 7.59
C HIS A 251 -2.20 -7.13 9.03
N MET A 252 -3.40 -6.57 9.24
CA MET A 252 -3.89 -6.13 10.55
C MET A 252 -4.48 -7.27 11.39
N LEU A 253 -4.81 -8.43 10.78
CA LEU A 253 -5.50 -9.51 11.47
C LEU A 253 -4.75 -9.94 12.74
N ASN A 254 -5.46 -9.88 13.89
CA ASN A 254 -4.93 -10.32 15.17
C ASN A 254 -4.96 -11.84 15.26
N VAL A 255 -3.93 -12.46 14.68
CA VAL A 255 -3.75 -13.92 14.63
C VAL A 255 -3.74 -14.56 16.02
N LYS A 256 -3.26 -13.85 17.05
CA LYS A 256 -3.24 -14.35 18.44
C LYS A 256 -4.66 -14.50 18.99
N LYS A 257 -5.52 -13.52 18.73
CA LYS A 257 -6.94 -13.54 19.13
C LYS A 257 -7.76 -14.53 18.31
N LEU A 258 -7.59 -14.51 16.99
CA LEU A 258 -8.39 -15.31 16.05
C LEU A 258 -7.97 -16.79 16.01
N GLY A 259 -6.72 -17.08 16.32
CA GLY A 259 -6.13 -18.39 16.06
C GLY A 259 -6.08 -18.72 14.56
N LYS A 260 -5.60 -19.93 14.24
CA LYS A 260 -5.51 -20.38 12.85
C LYS A 260 -6.88 -20.48 12.18
N GLU A 261 -7.90 -21.00 12.87
CA GLU A 261 -9.22 -21.21 12.28
C GLU A 261 -9.98 -19.89 12.07
N GLY A 262 -9.89 -18.93 12.99
CA GLY A 262 -10.46 -17.60 12.77
C GLY A 262 -9.80 -16.91 11.57
N VAL A 263 -8.48 -16.99 11.43
CA VAL A 263 -7.76 -16.49 10.25
C VAL A 263 -8.24 -17.17 8.96
N ASN A 264 -8.39 -18.51 8.97
CA ASN A 264 -8.91 -19.25 7.83
C ASN A 264 -10.29 -18.76 7.42
N GLN A 265 -11.20 -18.61 8.39
CA GLN A 265 -12.58 -18.17 8.14
C GLN A 265 -12.63 -16.78 7.51
N LYS A 266 -11.82 -15.82 7.99
CA LYS A 266 -11.76 -14.47 7.42
C LYS A 266 -11.24 -14.46 5.98
N ILE A 267 -10.22 -15.27 5.70
CA ILE A 267 -9.69 -15.43 4.32
C ILE A 267 -10.75 -16.07 3.43
N ILE A 268 -11.32 -17.21 3.82
CA ILE A 268 -12.32 -17.96 3.02
C ILE A 268 -13.51 -17.07 2.69
N LYS A 269 -14.09 -16.36 3.68
CA LYS A 269 -15.20 -15.43 3.45
C LYS A 269 -14.86 -14.34 2.44
N THR A 270 -13.62 -13.85 2.46
CA THR A 270 -13.17 -12.86 1.48
C THR A 270 -13.07 -13.47 0.07
N LEU A 271 -12.54 -14.68 -0.05
CA LEU A 271 -12.44 -15.38 -1.34
C LEU A 271 -13.83 -15.73 -1.90
N GLU A 272 -14.80 -16.12 -1.06
CA GLU A 272 -16.19 -16.32 -1.46
C GLU A 272 -16.84 -15.03 -1.99
N LEU A 273 -16.56 -13.89 -1.34
CA LEU A 273 -16.99 -12.58 -1.80
C LEU A 273 -16.40 -12.25 -3.19
N ILE A 274 -15.12 -12.52 -3.40
CA ILE A 274 -14.45 -12.34 -4.71
C ILE A 274 -15.10 -13.24 -5.77
N THR A 275 -15.35 -14.51 -5.46
CA THR A 275 -15.98 -15.45 -6.41
C THR A 275 -17.35 -14.95 -6.86
N ARG A 276 -18.18 -14.47 -5.93
CA ARG A 276 -19.50 -13.90 -6.26
C ARG A 276 -19.37 -12.62 -7.09
N ALA A 277 -18.44 -11.74 -6.74
CA ALA A 277 -18.16 -10.52 -7.50
C ALA A 277 -17.76 -10.82 -8.95
N LYS A 278 -16.82 -11.76 -9.16
CA LYS A 278 -16.37 -12.18 -10.51
C LYS A 278 -17.46 -12.90 -11.29
N LYS A 279 -18.35 -13.65 -10.62
CA LYS A 279 -19.50 -14.29 -11.27
C LYS A 279 -20.51 -13.24 -11.78
N ALA A 280 -20.79 -12.21 -10.98
CA ALA A 280 -21.68 -11.13 -11.37
C ALA A 280 -21.08 -10.22 -12.45
N ASN A 281 -19.76 -10.02 -12.43
CA ASN A 281 -19.04 -9.31 -13.48
C ASN A 281 -17.75 -10.04 -13.88
N PRO A 282 -17.79 -10.87 -14.93
CA PRO A 282 -16.62 -11.61 -15.42
C PRO A 282 -15.45 -10.73 -15.88
N ASN A 283 -15.72 -9.46 -16.18
CA ASN A 283 -14.70 -8.49 -16.58
C ASN A 283 -14.09 -7.73 -15.39
N LEU A 284 -14.59 -7.93 -14.16
CA LEU A 284 -14.10 -7.25 -12.96
C LEU A 284 -12.62 -7.57 -12.73
N LEU A 285 -11.78 -6.54 -12.72
CA LEU A 285 -10.39 -6.68 -12.33
C LEU A 285 -10.29 -6.74 -10.81
N VAL A 286 -9.79 -7.85 -10.26
CA VAL A 286 -9.61 -8.02 -8.81
C VAL A 286 -8.13 -7.91 -8.45
N HIS A 287 -7.79 -6.99 -7.55
CA HIS A 287 -6.43 -6.67 -7.15
C HIS A 287 -6.22 -6.83 -5.65
N LEU A 288 -5.13 -7.51 -5.26
CA LEU A 288 -4.63 -7.59 -3.90
C LEU A 288 -3.50 -6.58 -3.70
N GLU A 289 -3.72 -5.56 -2.88
CA GLU A 289 -2.65 -4.66 -2.44
C GLU A 289 -2.05 -5.22 -1.16
N LEU A 290 -0.79 -5.68 -1.23
CA LEU A 290 -0.09 -6.19 -0.06
C LEU A 290 0.43 -5.06 0.83
N ALA A 291 0.55 -5.39 2.11
CA ALA A 291 1.33 -4.63 3.06
C ALA A 291 2.16 -5.62 3.88
N SER A 292 3.32 -5.15 4.35
CA SER A 292 4.22 -6.00 5.16
C SER A 292 3.48 -6.68 6.29
N THR A 293 3.42 -8.00 6.22
CA THR A 293 2.70 -8.85 7.15
C THR A 293 3.72 -9.69 7.88
N LYS A 294 4.17 -9.22 9.03
CA LYS A 294 5.16 -9.92 9.87
C LYS A 294 4.66 -11.26 10.42
N ASN A 295 3.36 -11.55 10.28
CA ASN A 295 2.77 -12.80 10.74
C ASN A 295 2.86 -13.89 9.66
N ARG A 296 3.77 -14.82 9.90
CA ARG A 296 4.03 -15.93 8.99
C ARG A 296 2.84 -16.85 8.76
N LEU A 297 2.10 -17.15 9.83
CA LEU A 297 0.92 -18.02 9.77
C LEU A 297 -0.12 -17.39 8.85
N LEU A 298 -0.45 -16.12 9.06
CA LEU A 298 -1.42 -15.40 8.23
C LEU A 298 -1.05 -15.43 6.74
N LEU A 299 0.18 -15.07 6.39
CA LEU A 299 0.62 -15.12 5.00
C LEU A 299 0.53 -16.54 4.42
N ASP A 300 1.04 -17.54 5.15
CA ASP A 300 0.95 -18.95 4.74
C ASP A 300 -0.50 -19.38 4.48
N ARG A 301 -1.47 -18.94 5.30
CA ARG A 301 -2.89 -19.24 5.10
C ARG A 301 -3.48 -18.46 3.92
N LEU A 302 -3.21 -17.16 3.82
CA LEU A 302 -3.73 -16.31 2.74
C LEU A 302 -3.35 -16.88 1.38
N TYR A 303 -2.08 -17.23 1.19
CA TYR A 303 -1.62 -17.78 -0.09
C TYR A 303 -2.06 -19.23 -0.31
N TYR A 304 -2.09 -20.06 0.73
CA TYR A 304 -2.60 -21.43 0.59
C TYR A 304 -4.04 -21.48 0.07
N TYR A 305 -4.92 -20.59 0.54
CA TYR A 305 -6.27 -20.51 0.02
C TYR A 305 -6.34 -19.79 -1.32
N SER A 306 -5.56 -18.71 -1.50
CA SER A 306 -5.51 -17.97 -2.77
C SER A 306 -4.99 -18.80 -3.93
N SER A 307 -4.16 -19.83 -3.70
CA SER A 307 -3.63 -20.69 -4.77
C SER A 307 -4.61 -21.79 -5.23
N LYS A 308 -5.79 -21.91 -4.60
CA LYS A 308 -6.76 -22.96 -4.95
C LYS A 308 -7.57 -22.64 -6.19
N ASP A 309 -7.66 -21.37 -6.57
CA ASP A 309 -8.38 -20.89 -7.74
C ASP A 309 -7.81 -19.51 -8.17
N THR A 310 -8.34 -18.93 -9.25
CA THR A 310 -7.92 -17.63 -9.77
C THR A 310 -8.75 -16.52 -9.14
N TYR A 311 -8.49 -16.23 -7.86
CA TYR A 311 -9.18 -15.15 -7.14
C TYR A 311 -8.66 -13.77 -7.52
N TRP A 312 -7.34 -13.63 -7.63
CA TRP A 312 -6.65 -12.37 -7.87
C TRP A 312 -6.21 -12.30 -9.32
N ASN A 313 -6.65 -11.29 -10.07
CA ASN A 313 -6.07 -11.00 -11.39
C ASN A 313 -4.74 -10.28 -11.20
N SER A 314 -4.66 -9.41 -10.19
CA SER A 314 -3.49 -8.58 -9.96
C SER A 314 -3.02 -8.52 -8.52
N LEU A 315 -1.72 -8.29 -8.32
CA LEU A 315 -1.09 -8.07 -7.03
C LEU A 315 -0.13 -6.87 -7.09
N GLY A 316 -0.09 -6.05 -6.03
CA GLY A 316 0.85 -4.94 -5.84
C GLY A 316 1.71 -5.14 -4.60
N CYS A 317 3.03 -4.96 -4.72
CA CYS A 317 3.95 -5.05 -3.58
C CYS A 317 5.34 -4.39 -3.79
N ASN A 318 6.10 -4.20 -2.71
CA ASN A 318 7.52 -3.82 -2.75
C ASN A 318 8.47 -5.04 -2.63
N GLU A 319 9.77 -4.79 -2.66
CA GLU A 319 10.80 -5.84 -2.54
C GLU A 319 10.77 -6.65 -1.24
N ARG A 320 10.32 -6.06 -0.12
CA ARG A 320 10.23 -6.76 1.17
C ARG A 320 9.02 -7.68 1.20
N GLU A 321 7.90 -7.19 0.71
CA GLU A 321 6.67 -7.97 0.57
C GLU A 321 6.84 -9.10 -0.45
N LEU A 322 7.58 -8.89 -1.55
CA LEU A 322 7.96 -9.95 -2.49
C LEU A 322 8.72 -11.08 -1.79
N VAL A 323 9.61 -10.74 -0.87
CA VAL A 323 10.33 -11.73 -0.07
C VAL A 323 9.39 -12.48 0.89
N GLU A 324 8.50 -11.77 1.58
CA GLU A 324 7.49 -12.38 2.45
C GLU A 324 6.57 -13.35 1.68
N LEU A 325 6.16 -12.95 0.48
CA LEU A 325 5.45 -13.74 -0.53
C LEU A 325 6.19 -15.03 -0.87
N LEU A 326 7.45 -14.92 -1.30
CA LEU A 326 8.29 -16.04 -1.70
C LEU A 326 8.46 -17.05 -0.57
N GLU A 327 8.69 -16.58 0.64
CA GLU A 327 8.72 -17.47 1.78
C GLU A 327 7.39 -18.23 1.87
N ALA A 328 6.24 -17.54 1.71
CA ALA A 328 4.90 -18.07 1.92
C ALA A 328 4.53 -19.17 0.92
N ILE A 329 4.93 -18.99 -0.33
CA ILE A 329 4.86 -20.02 -1.39
C ILE A 329 6.00 -21.05 -1.32
N LYS A 330 6.65 -21.18 -0.17
CA LYS A 330 7.70 -22.15 0.17
C LYS A 330 8.98 -22.03 -0.68
N GLN A 331 9.25 -20.86 -1.25
CA GLN A 331 10.48 -20.52 -1.98
C GLN A 331 11.54 -19.88 -1.04
N LYS A 332 11.78 -20.50 0.12
CA LYS A 332 12.64 -19.93 1.18
C LYS A 332 14.07 -19.66 0.73
N ARG A 333 14.64 -20.52 -0.13
CA ARG A 333 16.00 -20.34 -0.65
C ARG A 333 16.11 -19.05 -1.45
N LEU A 334 15.25 -18.87 -2.45
CA LEU A 334 15.21 -17.66 -3.27
C LEU A 334 14.90 -16.41 -2.44
N ALA A 335 14.00 -16.52 -1.47
CA ALA A 335 13.71 -15.42 -0.54
C ALA A 335 14.97 -14.99 0.25
N ASN A 336 15.76 -15.95 0.74
CA ASN A 336 17.01 -15.65 1.47
C ASN A 336 18.09 -15.05 0.56
N GLU A 337 18.21 -15.54 -0.67
CA GLU A 337 19.13 -14.98 -1.68
C GLU A 337 18.75 -13.52 -1.99
N ILE A 338 17.46 -13.22 -2.20
CA ILE A 338 17.00 -11.84 -2.37
C ILE A 338 17.24 -11.01 -1.12
N LYS A 339 16.99 -11.53 0.10
CA LYS A 339 17.23 -10.78 1.35
C LYS A 339 18.69 -10.33 1.49
N ALA A 340 19.64 -11.13 1.02
CA ALA A 340 21.06 -10.79 1.09
C ALA A 340 21.42 -9.59 0.19
N ASP A 341 20.81 -9.50 -1.00
CA ASP A 341 21.17 -8.52 -2.05
C ASP A 341 19.98 -7.69 -2.58
N MET A 342 18.98 -7.45 -1.72
CA MET A 342 17.64 -6.94 -2.08
C MET A 342 17.65 -5.63 -2.89
N PHE A 343 18.64 -4.78 -2.68
CA PHE A 343 18.74 -3.45 -3.31
C PHE A 343 19.75 -3.37 -4.45
N THR A 344 20.46 -4.46 -4.72
CA THR A 344 21.60 -4.51 -5.67
C THR A 344 21.38 -5.54 -6.77
N ASN A 345 20.72 -6.66 -6.47
CA ASN A 345 20.53 -7.78 -7.40
C ASN A 345 19.11 -7.85 -7.95
N TYR A 346 18.84 -7.07 -8.99
CA TYR A 346 17.54 -7.04 -9.68
C TYR A 346 17.22 -8.32 -10.45
N GLU A 347 18.23 -9.13 -10.79
CA GLU A 347 18.01 -10.43 -11.43
C GLU A 347 17.23 -11.37 -10.50
N LEU A 348 17.64 -11.46 -9.23
CA LEU A 348 16.93 -12.25 -8.23
C LEU A 348 15.52 -11.70 -7.95
N ILE A 349 15.33 -10.38 -7.94
CA ILE A 349 14.01 -9.75 -7.79
C ILE A 349 13.08 -10.19 -8.93
N ILE A 350 13.56 -10.15 -10.18
CA ILE A 350 12.78 -10.58 -11.35
C ILE A 350 12.48 -12.08 -11.28
N LYS A 351 13.46 -12.94 -10.92
CA LYS A 351 13.23 -14.38 -10.72
C LYS A 351 12.16 -14.64 -9.66
N GLY A 352 12.24 -13.91 -8.54
CA GLY A 352 11.28 -13.97 -7.45
C GLY A 352 9.87 -13.58 -7.90
N ALA A 353 9.75 -12.47 -8.62
CA ALA A 353 8.49 -11.96 -9.14
C ALA A 353 7.79 -12.96 -10.07
N LEU A 354 8.52 -13.48 -11.06
CA LEU A 354 8.01 -14.52 -11.98
C LEU A 354 7.54 -15.76 -11.22
N LYS A 355 8.28 -16.17 -10.17
CA LYS A 355 7.88 -17.31 -9.35
C LYS A 355 6.57 -17.08 -8.59
N VAL A 356 6.35 -15.84 -8.13
CA VAL A 356 5.07 -15.44 -7.52
C VAL A 356 3.96 -15.44 -8.56
N CYS A 357 4.17 -14.88 -9.75
CA CYS A 357 3.19 -14.90 -10.84
C CYS A 357 2.76 -16.34 -11.18
N GLU A 358 3.72 -17.25 -11.39
CA GLU A 358 3.48 -18.67 -11.68
C GLU A 358 2.64 -19.33 -10.58
N LYS A 359 3.05 -19.19 -9.31
CA LYS A 359 2.40 -19.89 -8.19
C LYS A 359 1.01 -19.37 -7.84
N LEU A 360 0.75 -18.08 -8.10
CA LEU A 360 -0.53 -17.46 -7.83
C LEU A 360 -1.39 -17.30 -9.09
N LYS A 361 -0.90 -17.74 -10.25
CA LYS A 361 -1.59 -17.61 -11.56
C LYS A 361 -2.06 -16.17 -11.82
N LEU A 362 -1.19 -15.20 -11.52
CA LEU A 362 -1.52 -13.78 -11.65
C LEU A 362 -1.44 -13.37 -13.12
N GLU A 363 -2.42 -12.63 -13.60
CA GLU A 363 -2.32 -11.95 -14.90
C GLU A 363 -1.41 -10.72 -14.83
N ARG A 364 -1.27 -10.12 -13.64
CA ARG A 364 -0.57 -8.84 -13.43
C ARG A 364 0.09 -8.72 -12.05
N LEU A 365 1.41 -8.64 -11.98
CA LEU A 365 2.15 -8.29 -10.76
C LEU A 365 2.85 -6.93 -10.92
N HIS A 366 2.58 -5.99 -10.02
CA HIS A 366 3.22 -4.67 -10.00
C HIS A 366 4.17 -4.55 -8.81
N LEU A 367 5.47 -4.45 -9.09
CA LEU A 367 6.49 -4.17 -8.11
C LEU A 367 6.88 -2.69 -8.13
N HIS A 368 6.62 -1.99 -7.03
CA HIS A 368 6.93 -0.57 -6.90
C HIS A 368 8.25 -0.36 -6.12
N LEU A 369 9.38 -0.59 -6.78
CA LEU A 369 10.71 -0.44 -6.18
C LEU A 369 11.14 1.02 -6.12
N PHE A 370 12.04 1.36 -5.19
CA PHE A 370 12.63 2.68 -5.15
C PHE A 370 13.47 2.94 -6.41
N GLY A 371 13.03 3.90 -7.23
CA GLY A 371 13.70 4.29 -8.47
C GLY A 371 13.34 3.45 -9.70
N CYS A 372 12.47 2.44 -9.59
CA CYS A 372 12.05 1.62 -10.73
C CYS A 372 10.72 0.92 -10.45
N TYR A 373 9.73 1.08 -11.32
CA TYR A 373 8.56 0.20 -11.31
C TYR A 373 8.78 -0.95 -12.27
N LEU A 374 8.44 -2.15 -11.83
CA LEU A 374 8.39 -3.35 -12.67
C LEU A 374 6.95 -3.84 -12.76
N LEU A 375 6.47 -4.07 -13.97
CA LEU A 375 5.16 -4.66 -14.20
C LEU A 375 5.35 -5.97 -14.97
N PHE A 376 4.83 -7.04 -14.42
CA PHE A 376 4.76 -8.36 -15.04
C PHE A 376 3.33 -8.57 -15.48
N VAL A 377 3.10 -8.79 -16.77
CA VAL A 377 1.76 -9.11 -17.31
C VAL A 377 1.81 -10.39 -18.10
N SER A 378 0.74 -11.19 -18.08
CA SER A 378 0.65 -12.37 -18.94
C SER A 378 0.72 -11.97 -20.41
N LYS A 379 1.18 -12.85 -21.29
CA LYS A 379 1.30 -12.52 -22.74
C LYS A 379 -0.03 -12.26 -23.43
N ASP A 380 -1.11 -12.83 -22.90
CA ASP A 380 -2.49 -12.61 -23.35
C ASP A 380 -3.15 -11.41 -22.65
N TYR A 381 -2.39 -10.61 -21.90
CA TYR A 381 -2.94 -9.45 -21.20
C TYR A 381 -3.55 -8.46 -22.20
N PRO A 382 -4.79 -7.99 -21.97
CA PRO A 382 -5.59 -7.33 -23.00
C PRO A 382 -5.15 -5.90 -23.35
N ILE A 383 -4.14 -5.36 -22.68
CA ILE A 383 -3.66 -3.99 -22.86
C ILE A 383 -2.26 -4.02 -23.49
N PRO A 384 -2.04 -3.37 -24.64
CA PRO A 384 -0.72 -3.28 -25.26
C PRO A 384 0.34 -2.66 -24.35
N GLU A 385 1.57 -3.17 -24.45
CA GLU A 385 2.72 -2.76 -23.64
C GLU A 385 2.95 -1.24 -23.65
N VAL A 386 2.82 -0.61 -24.82
CA VAL A 386 2.99 0.85 -24.97
C VAL A 386 1.99 1.66 -24.13
N LEU A 387 0.79 1.13 -23.90
CA LEU A 387 -0.21 1.78 -23.04
C LEU A 387 0.08 1.49 -21.57
N LEU A 388 0.50 0.27 -21.23
CA LEU A 388 0.94 -0.08 -19.87
C LEU A 388 2.13 0.77 -19.42
N PHE A 389 3.07 1.09 -20.30
CA PHE A 389 4.14 2.05 -20.01
C PHE A 389 3.58 3.40 -19.54
N LYS A 390 2.53 3.90 -20.20
CA LYS A 390 1.89 5.17 -19.85
C LYS A 390 1.19 5.13 -18.49
N THR A 391 0.58 4.00 -18.13
CA THR A 391 -0.11 3.84 -16.83
C THR A 391 0.88 3.87 -15.67
N LEU A 392 2.05 3.26 -15.84
CA LEU A 392 3.14 3.30 -14.86
C LEU A 392 3.77 4.69 -14.73
N CYS A 393 3.96 5.42 -15.84
CA CYS A 393 4.43 6.81 -15.82
C CYS A 393 3.43 7.71 -15.08
N PHE A 394 2.13 7.54 -15.37
CA PHE A 394 1.06 8.22 -14.64
C PHE A 394 1.12 7.92 -13.14
N ALA A 395 1.25 6.65 -12.76
CA ALA A 395 1.38 6.28 -11.35
C ALA A 395 2.59 6.93 -10.67
N SER A 396 3.73 7.01 -11.37
CA SER A 396 4.91 7.70 -10.84
C SER A 396 4.68 9.19 -10.64
N LEU A 397 3.90 9.85 -11.51
CA LEU A 397 3.56 11.27 -11.34
C LEU A 397 2.65 11.53 -10.18
N ILE A 398 1.61 10.71 -10.03
CA ILE A 398 0.68 10.83 -8.91
C ILE A 398 1.42 10.56 -7.58
N ALA A 399 2.33 9.59 -7.55
CA ALA A 399 3.18 9.32 -6.40
C ALA A 399 4.12 10.49 -6.06
N ALA A 400 4.79 11.07 -7.07
CA ALA A 400 5.64 12.24 -6.89
C ALA A 400 4.84 13.46 -6.40
N HIS A 401 3.65 13.69 -6.95
CA HIS A 401 2.74 14.75 -6.50
C HIS A 401 2.37 14.57 -5.02
N LYS A 402 2.01 13.34 -4.61
CA LYS A 402 1.70 13.04 -3.22
C LYS A 402 2.91 13.24 -2.31
N ALA A 403 4.09 12.81 -2.75
CA ALA A 403 5.33 12.99 -2.00
C ALA A 403 5.69 14.47 -1.81
N ILE A 404 5.53 15.31 -2.84
CA ILE A 404 5.82 16.76 -2.79
C ILE A 404 4.79 17.52 -1.95
N THR A 405 3.51 17.18 -2.06
CA THR A 405 2.43 18.00 -1.47
C THR A 405 1.89 17.48 -0.14
N GLY A 406 2.18 16.22 0.18
CA GLY A 406 1.54 15.51 1.29
C GLY A 406 0.04 15.29 1.11
N LYS A 407 -0.47 15.42 -0.12
CA LYS A 407 -1.90 15.36 -0.44
C LYS A 407 -2.15 14.39 -1.58
N ALA A 408 -3.18 13.57 -1.41
CA ALA A 408 -3.81 12.82 -2.50
C ALA A 408 -5.06 13.55 -3.04
N LYS A 409 -5.27 14.82 -2.65
CA LYS A 409 -6.45 15.63 -2.97
C LYS A 409 -6.08 16.95 -3.62
N GLY A 410 -6.96 17.45 -4.48
CA GLY A 410 -6.82 18.75 -5.12
C GLY A 410 -6.41 18.67 -6.59
N VAL A 411 -6.12 19.83 -7.18
CA VAL A 411 -5.70 19.91 -8.58
C VAL A 411 -4.30 19.32 -8.70
N PHE A 412 -4.18 18.22 -9.44
CA PHE A 412 -2.89 17.62 -9.77
C PHE A 412 -2.10 18.58 -10.67
N LYS A 413 -1.15 19.28 -10.06
CA LYS A 413 -0.30 20.27 -10.73
C LYS A 413 0.88 19.58 -11.40
N PHE A 414 0.54 18.84 -12.44
CA PHE A 414 1.46 17.98 -13.16
C PHE A 414 2.57 18.76 -13.87
N LYS A 415 2.21 19.86 -14.54
CA LYS A 415 3.17 20.72 -15.25
C LYS A 415 4.28 21.22 -14.33
N GLU A 416 3.95 21.60 -13.10
CA GLU A 416 4.94 22.03 -12.11
C GLU A 416 5.95 20.92 -11.78
N ILE A 417 5.55 19.64 -11.75
CA ILE A 417 6.46 18.52 -11.45
C ILE A 417 7.41 18.27 -12.63
N ILE A 418 6.89 18.22 -13.86
CA ILE A 418 7.73 18.01 -15.05
C ILE A 418 8.67 19.18 -15.27
N ASP A 419 8.19 20.42 -15.13
CA ASP A 419 9.01 21.60 -15.37
C ASP A 419 10.12 21.74 -14.31
N THR A 420 9.93 21.16 -13.12
CA THR A 420 10.91 21.22 -12.02
C THR A 420 11.93 20.07 -12.08
N ILE A 421 11.53 18.90 -12.58
CA ILE A 421 12.36 17.69 -12.54
C ILE A 421 12.72 17.29 -13.97
N ASP A 422 14.00 17.43 -14.31
CA ASP A 422 14.55 16.86 -15.55
C ASP A 422 14.64 15.34 -15.43
N ILE A 423 13.56 14.65 -15.80
CA ILE A 423 13.41 13.19 -15.70
C ILE A 423 14.51 12.46 -16.49
N ASP A 424 14.83 12.97 -17.68
CA ASP A 424 15.82 12.36 -18.56
C ASP A 424 17.24 12.46 -17.99
N ALA A 425 17.59 13.60 -17.36
CA ALA A 425 18.87 13.75 -16.67
C ALA A 425 18.93 13.00 -15.32
N THR A 426 17.79 12.82 -14.65
CA THR A 426 17.70 12.26 -13.29
C THR A 426 17.29 10.79 -13.24
N LEU A 427 17.35 10.07 -14.36
CA LEU A 427 17.01 8.64 -14.44
C LEU A 427 17.69 7.83 -13.30
N PRO A 428 16.90 7.16 -12.43
CA PRO A 428 17.43 6.47 -11.27
C PRO A 428 18.42 5.36 -11.63
N LYS A 429 19.42 5.15 -10.75
CA LYS A 429 20.39 4.05 -10.89
C LYS A 429 19.71 2.68 -10.95
N ALA A 430 18.64 2.48 -10.18
CA ALA A 430 17.85 1.25 -10.16
C ALA A 430 17.28 0.95 -11.55
N PHE A 431 16.55 1.91 -12.14
CA PHE A 431 16.02 1.78 -13.50
C PHE A 431 17.10 1.50 -14.54
N LYS A 432 18.22 2.24 -14.53
CA LYS A 432 19.32 2.00 -15.48
C LYS A 432 19.85 0.56 -15.41
N LYS A 433 20.00 0.00 -14.20
CA LYS A 433 20.42 -1.40 -14.00
C LYS A 433 19.37 -2.38 -14.53
N VAL A 434 18.11 -2.19 -14.17
CA VAL A 434 16.99 -3.04 -14.60
C VAL A 434 16.82 -3.01 -16.11
N ASN A 435 16.79 -1.83 -16.73
CA ASN A 435 16.64 -1.67 -18.17
C ASN A 435 17.78 -2.35 -18.95
N ASN A 436 19.02 -2.22 -18.46
CA ASN A 436 20.15 -2.92 -19.07
C ASN A 436 20.04 -4.44 -18.92
N LEU A 437 19.51 -4.93 -17.81
CA LEU A 437 19.25 -6.35 -17.59
C LEU A 437 18.17 -6.87 -18.54
N LEU A 438 17.02 -6.18 -18.65
CA LEU A 438 15.94 -6.57 -19.56
C LEU A 438 16.40 -6.59 -21.02
N LYS A 439 17.16 -5.58 -21.47
CA LYS A 439 17.74 -5.58 -22.82
C LYS A 439 18.63 -6.79 -23.07
N LYS A 440 19.43 -7.21 -22.09
CA LYS A 440 20.26 -8.43 -22.22
C LYS A 440 19.40 -9.68 -22.33
N ILE A 441 18.32 -9.75 -21.57
CA ILE A 441 17.38 -10.87 -21.62
C ILE A 441 16.65 -10.92 -22.98
N GLU A 442 16.29 -9.78 -23.57
CA GLU A 442 15.67 -9.69 -24.90
C GLU A 442 16.65 -10.01 -26.04
N THR A 443 17.91 -9.54 -25.96
CA THR A 443 18.88 -9.63 -27.07
C THR A 443 19.76 -10.89 -27.05
N TYR A 444 20.02 -11.47 -25.88
CA TYR A 444 20.89 -12.62 -25.72
C TYR A 444 20.15 -13.71 -24.93
N VAL A 445 19.60 -14.67 -25.67
CA VAL A 445 19.44 -16.06 -25.21
C VAL A 445 18.20 -16.35 -24.35
N SER A 446 17.62 -17.53 -24.62
CA SER A 446 16.93 -18.39 -23.66
C SER A 446 17.73 -18.51 -22.35
N TYR A 447 17.64 -17.53 -21.46
CA TYR A 447 18.13 -17.70 -20.10
C TYR A 447 17.37 -18.89 -19.52
N LYS A 448 18.02 -20.06 -19.40
CA LYS A 448 17.40 -21.30 -18.89
C LYS A 448 16.78 -21.12 -17.48
N ASP A 449 17.17 -20.06 -16.77
CA ASP A 449 16.66 -19.71 -15.44
C ASP A 449 15.44 -18.77 -15.45
N PHE A 450 15.09 -18.17 -16.59
CA PHE A 450 13.96 -17.25 -16.73
C PHE A 450 12.96 -17.81 -17.72
N ASP A 451 11.89 -18.41 -17.21
CA ASP A 451 10.76 -18.77 -18.05
C ASP A 451 9.92 -17.51 -18.35
N LEU A 452 10.33 -16.76 -19.36
CA LEU A 452 9.57 -15.64 -19.91
C LEU A 452 8.50 -16.10 -20.92
N ASN A 453 8.26 -17.41 -21.05
CA ASN A 453 7.32 -17.87 -22.07
C ASN A 453 5.89 -17.41 -21.79
N GLU A 454 5.55 -17.08 -20.55
CA GLU A 454 4.20 -16.71 -20.13
C GLU A 454 4.01 -15.22 -19.80
N TYR A 455 5.08 -14.45 -19.57
CA TYR A 455 4.99 -13.06 -19.08
C TYR A 455 5.85 -12.06 -19.88
N THR A 456 5.29 -10.87 -20.07
CA THR A 456 6.01 -9.66 -20.48
C THR A 456 6.40 -8.86 -19.23
N ILE A 457 7.61 -8.27 -19.24
CA ILE A 457 8.13 -7.46 -18.15
C ILE A 457 8.38 -6.03 -18.65
N LEU A 458 7.75 -5.05 -18.01
CA LEU A 458 7.94 -3.64 -18.28
C LEU A 458 8.68 -2.97 -17.13
N ALA A 459 9.59 -2.04 -17.44
CA ALA A 459 10.31 -1.25 -16.45
C ALA A 459 10.14 0.25 -16.70
N VAL A 460 9.73 1.02 -15.69
CA VAL A 460 9.58 2.48 -15.79
C VAL A 460 10.44 3.17 -14.73
N PRO A 461 11.24 4.20 -15.11
CA PRO A 461 11.96 5.01 -14.15
C PRO A 461 10.97 5.79 -13.32
N THR A 462 11.17 5.84 -12.00
CA THR A 462 10.29 6.62 -11.13
C THR A 462 10.87 8.01 -10.88
N ILE A 463 9.98 8.96 -10.58
CA ILE A 463 10.35 10.30 -10.16
C ILE A 463 10.65 10.26 -8.66
N ILE A 464 11.92 10.41 -8.31
CA ILE A 464 12.39 10.41 -6.91
C ILE A 464 12.37 11.84 -6.37
N VAL A 465 11.54 12.07 -5.35
CA VAL A 465 11.50 13.32 -4.59
C VAL A 465 12.52 13.21 -3.45
N GLN A 466 13.50 14.12 -3.40
CA GLN A 466 14.58 14.07 -2.41
C GLN A 466 14.07 14.33 -0.98
N ASP A 467 13.23 15.35 -0.82
CA ASP A 467 12.69 15.78 0.47
C ASP A 467 11.16 15.66 0.48
N PRO A 468 10.60 14.44 0.60
CA PRO A 468 9.16 14.23 0.54
C PRO A 468 8.47 14.75 1.82
N ILE A 469 7.40 15.53 1.67
CA ILE A 469 6.52 15.93 2.78
C ILE A 469 5.82 14.70 3.39
N GLN A 470 5.51 13.68 2.58
CA GLN A 470 4.84 12.48 3.04
C GLN A 470 5.27 11.24 2.27
N THR A 471 5.56 10.17 3.01
CA THR A 471 5.87 8.85 2.45
C THR A 471 4.80 7.79 2.75
N VAL A 472 3.91 8.06 3.72
CA VAL A 472 2.82 7.15 4.11
C VAL A 472 1.78 7.04 2.98
N GLY A 473 1.48 5.79 2.60
CA GLY A 473 0.50 5.45 1.56
C GLY A 473 0.97 5.72 0.13
N LEU A 474 2.28 5.86 -0.11
CA LEU A 474 2.81 5.98 -1.47
C LEU A 474 2.61 4.69 -2.28
N GLY A 475 2.87 3.51 -1.69
CA GLY A 475 2.62 2.21 -2.32
C GLY A 475 1.19 2.09 -2.84
N ASP A 476 0.22 2.27 -1.94
CA ASP A 476 -1.21 2.25 -2.28
C ASP A 476 -1.56 3.22 -3.41
N THR A 477 -0.93 4.40 -3.42
CA THR A 477 -1.15 5.43 -4.46
C THR A 477 -0.59 4.97 -5.81
N ILE A 478 0.59 4.34 -5.82
CA ILE A 478 1.25 3.83 -7.01
C ILE A 478 0.43 2.70 -7.63
N SER A 479 0.08 1.69 -6.85
CA SER A 479 -0.71 0.55 -7.33
C SER A 479 -2.08 1.00 -7.83
N ALA A 480 -2.80 1.81 -7.06
CA ALA A 480 -4.12 2.28 -7.43
C ALA A 480 -4.11 3.18 -8.67
N ALA A 481 -3.15 4.11 -8.78
CA ALA A 481 -3.04 5.01 -9.94
C ALA A 481 -2.73 4.25 -11.23
N ALA A 482 -1.87 3.23 -11.18
CA ALA A 482 -1.58 2.38 -12.34
C ALA A 482 -2.83 1.61 -12.78
N LEU A 483 -3.52 0.95 -11.86
CA LEU A 483 -4.73 0.15 -12.16
C LEU A 483 -5.85 0.99 -12.76
N ILE A 484 -6.15 2.15 -12.17
CA ILE A 484 -7.24 2.98 -12.68
C ILE A 484 -6.91 3.56 -14.05
N ALA A 485 -5.63 3.89 -14.30
CA ALA A 485 -5.15 4.32 -15.59
C ALA A 485 -5.28 3.22 -16.65
N GLU A 486 -4.94 1.97 -16.32
CA GLU A 486 -5.11 0.81 -17.20
C GLU A 486 -6.57 0.64 -17.62
N LEU A 487 -7.51 0.77 -16.68
CA LEU A 487 -8.94 0.67 -16.98
C LEU A 487 -9.45 1.75 -17.93
N THR A 488 -8.78 2.91 -18.00
CA THR A 488 -9.13 3.94 -19.01
C THR A 488 -8.84 3.47 -20.44
N TYR A 489 -7.85 2.59 -20.63
CA TYR A 489 -7.52 2.01 -21.92
C TYR A 489 -8.33 0.75 -22.22
N ARG A 490 -8.65 -0.06 -21.21
CA ARG A 490 -9.53 -1.23 -21.39
C ARG A 490 -10.88 -0.82 -21.98
N GLN A 491 -11.48 0.27 -21.48
CA GLN A 491 -12.74 0.84 -21.98
C GLN A 491 -12.65 1.48 -23.39
N LEU A 492 -11.45 1.61 -23.96
CA LEU A 492 -11.25 2.10 -25.32
C LEU A 492 -10.99 0.96 -26.32
N LEU A 493 -10.53 -0.18 -25.82
CA LEU A 493 -10.20 -1.36 -26.63
C LEU A 493 -11.38 -2.34 -26.71
N PHE A 494 -12.29 -2.30 -25.74
CA PHE A 494 -13.53 -3.05 -25.65
C PHE A 494 -14.67 -2.09 -25.35
#